data_AF-A0AAE1YDN3-F1
#
_entry.id   AF-A0AAE1YDN3-F1
#
_cell.length_a   1.000
_cell.length_b   1.000
_cell.length_c   1.000
_cell.angle_alpha   90.00
_cell.angle_beta   90.00
_cell.angle_gamma   90.00
#
_symmetry.space_group_name_H-M   'P 1'
#
loop_
_entity.id
_entity.type
_entity.pdbx_description
1 polymer ?
#
loop_
_entity_poly.entity_id
_entity_poly.type
_entity_poly.pdbx_seq_one_letter_code
_entity_poly.pdbx_strand_id
1 'polypeptide(L)'
;MAYNLEPLVQILEQMLHSDHHQSLWTLDPNKRPQIESLLEKAFFLKDFYENSSSPVTSYRRQSVESRIRDATHDAEDILKSHMAEQILSSLEGESFTFSPPDLEKVIGELDSAKEDMMTIMDSSTQIADSSSLAVSSRQDPNSKNIIVGVGED
;
A
#
# COMPACT_ATOMS: atom_id res chain seq x y z
N MET A 1 6.16 -10.68 -6.85
CA MET A 1 5.24 -11.64 -6.21
C MET A 1 4.40 -10.84 -5.24
N ALA A 2 3.07 -10.88 -5.37
CA ALA A 2 2.19 -10.21 -4.42
C ALA A 2 2.36 -10.89 -3.05
N TYR A 3 2.60 -10.07 -2.03
CA TYR A 3 2.77 -10.55 -0.66
C TYR A 3 1.40 -10.92 -0.04
N ASN A 4 1.39 -11.92 0.83
CA ASN A 4 0.17 -12.39 1.49
C ASN A 4 -0.05 -11.62 2.80
N LEU A 5 -1.03 -10.72 2.81
CA LEU A 5 -1.44 -9.94 3.99
C LEU A 5 -2.35 -10.71 4.96
N GLU A 6 -2.78 -11.91 4.57
CA GLU A 6 -3.72 -12.73 5.34
C GLU A 6 -3.28 -13.02 6.78
N PRO A 7 -1.99 -13.34 7.09
CA PRO A 7 -1.59 -13.63 8.46
C PRO A 7 -1.73 -12.41 9.37
N LEU A 8 -1.35 -11.21 8.91
CA LEU A 8 -1.55 -9.97 9.65
C LEU A 8 -3.04 -9.70 9.89
N VAL A 9 -3.88 -9.81 8.85
CA VAL A 9 -5.34 -9.61 8.98
C VAL A 9 -5.91 -10.53 10.05
N GLN A 10 -5.57 -11.82 10.02
CA GLN A 10 -6.05 -12.79 11.00
C GLN A 10 -5.65 -12.46 12.42
N ILE A 11 -4.40 -12.01 12.65
CA ILE A 11 -3.95 -11.59 13.98
C ILE A 11 -4.79 -10.40 14.44
N LEU A 12 -4.93 -9.37 13.61
CA LEU A 12 -5.65 -8.15 13.99
C LEU A 12 -7.13 -8.40 14.25
N GLU A 13 -7.79 -9.23 13.45
CA GLU A 13 -9.18 -9.64 13.68
C GLU A 13 -9.34 -10.42 14.98
N GLN A 14 -8.46 -11.39 15.25
CA GLN A 14 -8.46 -12.11 16.53
C GLN A 14 -8.33 -11.13 17.69
N MET A 15 -7.48 -10.12 17.56
CA MET A 15 -7.26 -9.15 18.62
C MET A 15 -8.47 -8.25 18.87
N LEU A 16 -9.21 -7.87 17.83
CA LEU A 16 -10.39 -7.01 17.96
C LEU A 16 -11.64 -7.78 18.38
N HIS A 17 -11.71 -9.09 18.08
CA HIS A 17 -12.87 -9.94 18.34
C HIS A 17 -12.71 -10.85 19.58
N SER A 18 -11.66 -10.63 20.39
CA SER A 18 -11.36 -11.40 21.60
C SER A 18 -12.38 -11.23 22.76
N ASP A 19 -13.45 -10.46 22.58
CA ASP A 19 -14.52 -10.23 23.57
C ASP A 19 -15.35 -11.49 23.91
N HIS A 20 -15.17 -12.59 23.17
CA HIS A 20 -15.90 -13.82 23.43
C HIS A 20 -15.23 -14.66 24.53
N HIS A 21 -15.63 -14.45 25.80
CA HIS A 21 -15.69 -15.34 26.99
C HIS A 21 -14.61 -16.42 27.29
N GLN A 22 -13.60 -16.62 26.45
CA GLN A 22 -12.54 -17.63 26.55
C GLN A 22 -11.15 -17.10 26.17
N SER A 23 -11.03 -15.82 25.78
CA SER A 23 -9.71 -15.23 25.57
C SER A 23 -8.99 -15.11 26.90
N LEU A 24 -7.75 -15.60 26.95
CA LEU A 24 -6.83 -15.44 28.09
C LEU A 24 -6.44 -13.97 28.30
N TRP A 25 -6.90 -13.06 27.44
CA TRP A 25 -6.48 -11.67 27.44
C TRP A 25 -7.52 -10.72 26.85
N THR A 26 -7.47 -9.45 27.27
CA THR A 26 -8.31 -8.34 26.79
C THR A 26 -7.44 -7.25 26.17
N LEU A 27 -7.82 -6.69 25.02
CA LEU A 27 -7.04 -5.62 24.37
C LEU A 27 -7.16 -4.31 25.17
N ASP A 28 -6.04 -3.63 25.42
CA ASP A 28 -6.02 -2.29 26.01
C ASP A 28 -6.87 -1.32 25.16
N PRO A 29 -7.91 -0.70 25.74
CA PRO A 29 -8.79 0.23 25.02
C PRO A 29 -8.05 1.39 24.36
N ASN A 30 -6.91 1.82 24.91
CA ASN A 30 -6.10 2.91 24.35
C ASN A 30 -5.29 2.46 23.13
N LYS A 31 -5.03 1.16 23.00
CA LYS A 31 -4.28 0.57 21.88
C LYS A 31 -5.20 0.05 20.78
N ARG A 32 -6.48 -0.18 21.08
CA ARG A 32 -7.49 -0.59 20.12
C ARG A 32 -7.52 0.27 18.84
N PRO A 33 -7.46 1.62 18.88
CA PRO A 33 -7.45 2.43 17.66
C PRO A 33 -6.25 2.15 16.75
N GLN A 34 -5.07 1.84 17.31
CA GLN A 34 -3.88 1.51 16.51
C GLN A 34 -4.09 0.17 15.78
N ILE A 35 -4.70 -0.82 16.44
CA ILE A 35 -5.01 -2.14 15.85
C ILE A 35 -6.09 -2.01 14.77
N GLU A 36 -7.15 -1.24 15.00
CA GLU A 36 -8.19 -0.96 14.00
C GLU A 36 -7.60 -0.25 12.77
N SER A 37 -6.74 0.75 12.98
CA SER A 37 -6.07 1.45 11.89
C SER A 37 -5.18 0.53 11.06
N LEU A 38 -4.44 -0.37 11.71
CA LEU A 38 -3.60 -1.33 11.02
C LEU A 38 -4.43 -2.35 10.21
N LEU A 39 -5.59 -2.77 10.74
CA LEU A 39 -6.50 -3.67 10.05
C LEU A 39 -7.10 -3.01 8.79
N GLU A 40 -7.54 -1.76 8.91
CA GLU A 40 -8.05 -0.97 7.78
C GLU A 40 -6.99 -0.87 6.67
N LYS A 41 -5.73 -0.61 7.03
CA LYS A 41 -4.62 -0.53 6.09
C LYS A 41 -4.33 -1.88 5.43
N ALA A 42 -4.33 -2.96 6.21
CA ALA A 42 -4.13 -4.30 5.69
C ALA A 42 -5.22 -4.69 4.68
N PHE A 43 -6.50 -4.40 4.97
CA PHE A 43 -7.60 -4.61 4.03
C PHE A 43 -7.46 -3.75 2.78
N PHE A 44 -7.15 -2.47 2.94
CA PHE A 44 -6.93 -1.57 1.81
C PHE A 44 -5.85 -2.12 0.88
N LEU A 45 -4.71 -2.54 1.43
CA LEU A 45 -3.59 -3.05 0.65
C LEU A 45 -3.95 -4.38 -0.04
N LYS A 46 -4.68 -5.27 0.65
CA LYS A 46 -5.15 -6.55 0.09
C LYS A 46 -6.07 -6.31 -1.11
N ASP A 47 -7.09 -5.48 -0.96
CA ASP A 47 -8.01 -5.10 -2.04
C ASP A 47 -7.25 -4.43 -3.19
N PHE A 48 -6.32 -3.53 -2.86
CA PHE A 48 -5.50 -2.85 -3.85
C PHE A 48 -4.67 -3.83 -4.69
N TYR A 49 -4.04 -4.84 -4.09
CA TYR A 49 -3.28 -5.86 -4.82
C TYR A 49 -4.17 -6.76 -5.69
N GLU A 50 -5.37 -7.10 -5.22
CA GLU A 50 -6.33 -7.90 -5.97
C GLU A 50 -6.87 -7.14 -7.20
N ASN A 51 -7.06 -5.82 -7.08
CA ASN A 51 -7.65 -4.97 -8.11
C ASN A 51 -6.63 -4.30 -9.04
N SER A 52 -5.35 -4.21 -8.65
CA SER A 52 -4.28 -3.60 -9.46
C SER A 52 -3.71 -4.55 -10.50
N SER A 53 -4.49 -4.86 -11.54
CA SER A 53 -4.05 -5.65 -12.70
C SER A 53 -3.21 -4.82 -13.68
N SER A 54 -2.01 -4.41 -13.27
CA SER A 54 -1.06 -3.73 -14.16
C SER A 54 0.15 -4.64 -14.45
N PRO A 55 0.29 -5.19 -15.66
CA PRO A 55 1.36 -6.12 -16.01
C PRO A 55 2.76 -5.49 -16.03
N VAL A 56 2.86 -4.16 -15.93
CA VAL A 56 4.14 -3.44 -15.93
C VAL A 56 4.65 -3.29 -14.50
N THR A 57 5.46 -4.24 -14.04
CA THR A 57 6.20 -4.08 -12.77
C THR A 57 7.39 -3.14 -12.99
N SER A 58 7.29 -1.91 -12.49
CA SER A 58 8.43 -0.98 -12.46
C SER A 58 9.28 -1.24 -11.22
N TYR A 59 10.57 -0.89 -11.27
CA TYR A 59 11.46 -0.93 -10.09
C TYR A 59 10.86 -0.16 -8.91
N ARG A 60 10.24 1.00 -9.19
CA ARG A 60 9.57 1.82 -8.18
C ARG A 60 8.43 1.06 -7.49
N ARG A 61 7.60 0.32 -8.26
CA ARG A 61 6.53 -0.51 -7.69
C ARG A 61 7.10 -1.64 -6.82
N GLN A 62 8.12 -2.36 -7.30
CA GLN A 62 8.74 -3.45 -6.54
C GLN A 62 9.37 -2.98 -5.22
N SER A 63 9.94 -1.76 -5.22
CA SER A 63 10.47 -1.15 -3.99
C SER A 63 9.36 -0.86 -2.98
N VAL A 64 8.21 -0.36 -3.42
CA VAL A 64 7.06 -0.08 -2.55
C VAL A 64 6.42 -1.37 -2.04
N GLU A 65 6.25 -2.38 -2.91
CA GLU A 65 5.80 -3.73 -2.53
C GLU A 65 6.70 -4.34 -1.45
N SER A 66 8.02 -4.13 -1.56
CA SER A 66 8.98 -4.61 -0.57
C SER A 66 8.82 -3.91 0.77
N ARG A 67 8.66 -2.58 0.78
CA ARG A 67 8.40 -1.82 2.01
C ARG A 67 7.10 -2.26 2.70
N ILE A 68 6.04 -2.51 1.93
CA ILE A 68 4.75 -3.00 2.46
C ILE A 68 4.91 -4.38 3.12
N ARG A 69 5.63 -5.28 2.45
CA ARG A 69 5.94 -6.61 2.99
C ARG A 69 6.74 -6.51 4.28
N ASP A 70 7.81 -5.73 4.27
CA ASP A 70 8.72 -5.61 5.40
C ASP A 70 8.00 -4.98 6.61
N ALA A 71 7.22 -3.92 6.39
CA ALA A 71 6.40 -3.30 7.44
C ALA A 71 5.32 -4.26 7.98
N THR A 72 4.74 -5.10 7.13
CA THR A 72 3.75 -6.10 7.58
C THR A 72 4.41 -7.18 8.43
N HIS A 73 5.58 -7.68 8.04
CA HIS A 73 6.35 -8.61 8.85
C HIS A 73 6.75 -8.01 10.20
N ASP A 74 7.20 -6.76 10.20
CA ASP A 74 7.51 -6.04 11.45
C ASP A 74 6.27 -5.97 12.37
N ALA A 75 5.08 -5.66 11.83
CA ALA A 75 3.83 -5.69 12.61
C ALA A 75 3.55 -7.07 13.19
N GLU A 76 3.62 -8.12 12.36
CA GLU A 76 3.36 -9.49 12.82
C GLU A 76 4.33 -9.91 13.92
N ASP A 77 5.63 -9.64 13.75
CA ASP A 77 6.67 -10.01 14.70
C ASP A 77 6.50 -9.27 16.02
N ILE A 78 6.20 -7.97 15.97
CA ILE A 78 5.91 -7.16 17.16
C ILE A 78 4.71 -7.72 17.92
N LEU A 79 3.60 -7.97 17.22
CA LEU A 79 2.35 -8.45 17.83
C LEU A 79 2.53 -9.86 18.43
N LYS A 80 3.11 -10.79 17.67
CA LYS A 80 3.33 -12.18 18.11
C LYS A 80 4.31 -12.26 19.28
N SER A 81 5.43 -11.55 19.20
CA SER A 81 6.46 -11.57 20.24
C SER A 81 5.91 -11.00 21.55
N HIS A 82 5.24 -9.86 21.47
CA HIS A 82 4.66 -9.23 22.65
C HIS A 82 3.52 -10.07 23.25
N MET A 83 2.70 -10.73 22.41
CA MET A 83 1.67 -11.65 22.89
C MET A 83 2.28 -12.85 23.60
N ALA A 84 3.35 -13.44 23.05
CA ALA A 84 4.07 -14.53 23.69
C ALA A 84 4.69 -14.11 25.03
N GLU A 85 5.33 -12.93 25.10
CA GLU A 85 5.91 -12.39 26.33
C GLU A 85 4.86 -12.20 27.43
N GLN A 86 3.68 -11.66 27.09
CA GLN A 86 2.62 -11.47 28.07
C GLN A 86 1.99 -12.79 28.53
N ILE A 87 1.80 -13.75 27.63
CA ILE A 87 1.34 -15.10 28.00
C ILE A 87 2.34 -15.76 28.96
N LEU A 88 3.65 -15.67 28.69
CA LEU A 88 4.69 -16.22 29.55
C LEU A 88 4.83 -15.50 30.89
N SER A 89 4.49 -14.21 30.93
CA SER A 89 4.53 -13.39 32.15
C SER A 89 3.25 -13.53 32.99
N SER A 90 2.15 -13.95 32.39
CA SER A 90 0.89 -14.20 33.09
C SER A 90 0.98 -15.46 33.96
N LEU A 91 0.46 -15.39 35.18
CA LEU A 91 0.31 -16.56 36.03
C LEU A 91 -0.77 -17.47 35.44
N GLU A 92 -0.52 -18.78 35.42
CA GLU A 92 -1.37 -19.78 34.78
C GLU A 92 -2.85 -19.64 35.22
N GLY A 93 -3.70 -19.17 34.31
CA GLY A 93 -5.14 -19.01 34.51
C GLY A 93 -5.65 -17.60 34.80
N GLU A 94 -4.77 -16.58 34.91
CA GLU A 94 -5.20 -15.19 35.07
C GLU A 94 -5.34 -14.47 33.71
N SER A 95 -6.49 -13.82 33.51
CA SER A 95 -6.71 -12.98 32.34
C SER A 95 -5.85 -11.71 32.43
N PHE A 96 -5.11 -11.37 31.38
CA PHE A 96 -4.30 -10.15 31.35
C PHE A 96 -4.81 -9.10 30.35
N THR A 97 -4.34 -7.87 30.48
CA THR A 97 -4.59 -6.80 29.50
C THR A 97 -3.44 -6.72 28.50
N PHE A 98 -3.73 -7.00 27.24
CA PHE A 98 -2.78 -6.91 26.14
C PHE A 98 -2.62 -5.46 25.67
N SER A 99 -1.43 -4.90 25.87
CA SER A 99 -1.08 -3.53 25.47
C SER A 99 0.11 -3.60 24.51
N PRO A 100 -0.11 -3.76 23.20
CA PRO A 100 0.98 -3.87 22.24
C PRO A 100 1.90 -2.66 22.32
N PRO A 101 3.20 -2.85 22.06
CA PRO A 101 4.14 -1.75 21.99
C PRO A 101 3.76 -0.82 20.84
N ASP A 102 4.38 0.34 20.79
CA ASP A 102 3.97 1.38 19.86
C ASP A 102 4.12 0.95 18.39
N LEU A 103 2.98 0.93 17.69
CA LEU A 103 2.88 0.56 16.28
C LEU A 103 2.94 1.78 15.35
N GLU A 104 3.09 3.00 15.88
CA GLU A 104 3.11 4.25 15.10
C GLU A 104 4.11 4.21 13.94
N LYS A 105 5.31 3.65 14.17
CA LYS A 105 6.32 3.51 13.11
C LYS A 105 5.83 2.65 11.95
N VAL A 106 5.23 1.49 12.25
CA VAL A 106 4.75 0.56 11.23
C VAL A 106 3.55 1.16 10.48
N ILE A 107 2.65 1.81 11.22
CA ILE A 107 1.52 2.53 10.65
C ILE A 107 2.00 3.62 9.68
N GLY A 108 2.98 4.42 10.08
CA GLY A 108 3.55 5.48 9.25
C GLY A 108 4.23 4.94 7.99
N GLU A 109 4.96 3.83 8.09
CA GLU A 109 5.57 3.19 6.91
C GLU A 109 4.51 2.65 5.93
N LEU A 110 3.45 2.02 6.44
CA LEU A 110 2.36 1.54 5.59
C LEU A 110 1.59 2.69 4.94
N ASP A 111 1.40 3.82 5.62
CA ASP A 111 0.77 5.01 5.03
C ASP A 111 1.63 5.63 3.93
N SER A 112 2.93 5.81 4.20
CA SER A 112 3.87 6.31 3.20
C SER A 112 3.93 5.39 1.98
N ALA A 113 4.00 4.07 2.19
CA ALA A 113 4.04 3.12 1.10
C ALA A 113 2.73 3.06 0.31
N LYS A 114 1.57 3.19 0.97
CA LYS A 114 0.26 3.32 0.34
C LYS A 114 0.19 4.55 -0.57
N GLU A 115 0.63 5.71 -0.08
CA GLU A 115 0.64 6.96 -0.85
C GLU A 115 1.57 6.88 -2.07
N ASP A 116 2.76 6.31 -1.90
CA ASP A 116 3.70 6.05 -2.98
C ASP A 116 3.08 5.13 -4.05
N MET A 117 2.37 4.08 -3.62
CA MET A 117 1.72 3.13 -4.51
C MET A 117 0.59 3.78 -5.33
N MET A 118 -0.26 4.60 -4.69
CA MET A 118 -1.30 5.38 -5.39
C MET A 118 -0.69 6.29 -6.45
N THR A 119 0.38 7.01 -6.10
CA THR A 119 1.07 7.93 -7.01
C THR A 119 1.66 7.19 -8.23
N ILE A 120 2.20 5.98 -8.04
CA ILE A 120 2.70 5.13 -9.15
C ILE A 120 1.56 4.74 -10.08
N MET A 121 0.37 4.46 -9.54
CA MET A 121 -0.77 4.05 -10.35
C MET A 121 -1.34 5.24 -11.15
N ASP A 122 -1.51 6.41 -10.52
CA ASP A 122 -2.02 7.63 -11.16
C ASP A 122 -1.11 8.13 -12.29
N SER A 123 0.22 8.06 -12.09
CA SER A 123 1.20 8.44 -13.11
C SER A 123 1.23 7.47 -14.29
N SER A 124 0.86 6.20 -14.09
CA SER A 124 0.76 5.23 -15.18
C SER A 124 -0.48 5.45 -16.06
N THR A 125 -1.54 6.07 -15.51
CA THR A 125 -2.79 6.37 -16.23
C THR A 125 -2.61 7.57 -17.19
N GLN A 126 -1.81 8.57 -16.81
CA GLN A 126 -1.61 9.79 -17.62
C GLN A 126 -0.73 9.60 -18.88
N ILE A 127 0.11 8.56 -18.92
CA ILE A 127 1.01 8.30 -20.07
C ILE A 127 0.25 7.62 -21.22
N ALA A 128 -0.89 6.97 -20.94
CA ALA A 128 -1.73 6.36 -21.98
C ALA A 128 -2.47 7.39 -22.84
N ASP A 129 -2.84 8.55 -22.28
CA ASP A 129 -3.62 9.58 -22.98
C ASP A 129 -2.78 10.54 -23.83
N SER A 130 -1.46 10.57 -23.64
CA SER A 130 -0.55 11.49 -24.36
C SER A 130 0.11 10.88 -25.59
N SER A 131 -0.23 9.64 -25.96
CA SER A 131 0.36 8.94 -27.12
C SER A 131 -0.40 9.12 -28.45
N SER A 132 -1.45 9.95 -28.50
CA SER A 132 -2.28 10.12 -29.72
C SER A 132 -2.35 11.58 -30.21
N LEU A 133 -1.21 12.25 -30.39
CA LEU A 133 -1.14 13.50 -31.18
C LEU A 133 0.17 13.56 -31.98
N ALA A 134 0.35 12.61 -32.90
CA ALA A 134 1.33 12.75 -33.97
C ALA A 134 0.87 12.02 -35.24
N VAL A 135 -0.26 12.45 -35.81
CA VAL A 135 -0.43 12.34 -37.26
C VAL A 135 -0.77 13.72 -37.81
N SER A 136 0.25 14.29 -38.45
CA SER A 136 0.23 15.59 -39.08
C SER A 136 -0.85 15.63 -40.16
N SER A 137 -1.95 16.34 -39.89
CA SER A 137 -2.88 16.78 -40.93
C SER A 137 -2.19 17.90 -41.72
N ARG A 138 -1.47 17.54 -42.78
CA ARG A 138 -1.04 18.50 -43.81
C ARG A 138 -2.25 18.84 -44.67
N GLN A 139 -2.96 19.88 -44.23
CA GLN A 139 -3.99 20.53 -45.03
C GLN A 139 -3.31 21.63 -45.86
N ASP A 140 -3.16 21.36 -47.15
CA ASP A 140 -2.84 22.35 -48.17
C ASP A 140 -4.01 23.34 -48.31
N PRO A 141 -3.75 24.65 -48.41
CA PRO A 141 -4.40 25.37 -49.49
C PRO A 141 -3.49 26.40 -50.16
N ASN A 142 -3.25 26.14 -51.45
CA ASN A 142 -3.68 27.01 -52.55
C ASN A 142 -2.93 28.35 -52.77
N SER A 143 -2.16 28.33 -53.85
CA SER A 143 -2.02 29.34 -54.91
C SER A 143 -1.23 30.65 -54.72
N LYS A 144 -0.16 30.70 -55.55
CA LYS A 144 0.16 31.74 -56.55
C LYS A 144 0.44 33.15 -56.02
N ASN A 145 1.72 33.48 -55.91
CA ASN A 145 2.43 34.46 -56.76
C ASN A 145 3.77 34.81 -56.07
N ILE A 146 4.87 34.84 -56.82
CA ILE A 146 6.00 35.79 -56.71
C ILE A 146 7.07 35.33 -57.72
N ILE A 147 7.23 36.16 -58.75
CA ILE A 147 8.34 36.19 -59.70
C ILE A 147 9.55 36.78 -58.97
N VAL A 148 10.68 36.08 -58.92
CA VAL A 148 12.00 36.66 -58.66
C VAL A 148 12.99 36.04 -59.64
N GLY A 149 13.49 36.87 -60.55
CA GLY A 149 14.59 36.52 -61.43
C GLY A 149 15.91 36.52 -60.68
N VAL A 150 16.83 35.66 -61.11
CA VAL A 150 18.26 35.74 -60.81
C VAL A 150 18.95 35.21 -62.08
N GLY A 151 19.78 36.06 -62.67
CA GLY A 151 20.70 35.71 -63.74
C GLY A 151 22.02 35.16 -63.18
N GLU A 152 23.04 35.17 -64.05
CA GLU A 152 24.44 34.73 -63.83
C GLU A 152 24.60 33.23 -64.14
N ASP A 153 25.38 32.76 -65.14
CA ASP A 153 26.46 33.33 -65.96
C ASP A 153 26.42 32.68 -67.37
#